data_AF-A0A941U9B5-F1
#
_entry.id   AF-A0A941U9B5-F1
#
_cell.length_a   1.000
_cell.length_b   1.000
_cell.length_c   1.000
_cell.angle_alpha   90.00
_cell.angle_beta   90.00
_cell.angle_gamma   90.00
#
_symmetry.space_group_name_H-M   'P 1'
#
loop_
_entity.id
_entity.type
_entity.pdbx_description
1 polymer ?
#
loop_
_entity_poly.entity_id
_entity_poly.type
_entity_poly.pdbx_seq_one_letter_code
_entity_poly.pdbx_strand_id
1 'polypeptide(L)'
;MAIELIPEDILPNVDRTGNHHLVEKDIADKIRPLMIASIIFYGKAFTTADGRKLKAEKNWLSDEYTSMHDYIMDVRNNFVAHGGVGDYEKSETVILLVPKNKKEIIYFPTNTRGQMNMFLSADGGADVLKHFDHAISIVNDKYHALFPRLVEIAKSRSLVFWMSAAQAGEAIQIDNFKK
;
A
#
# COMPACT_ATOMS: atom_id res chain seq x y z
N MET A 1 -2.83 -8.72 10.81
CA MET A 1 -2.65 -8.07 9.48
C MET A 1 -3.11 -9.08 8.43
N ALA A 2 -3.81 -8.71 7.35
CA ALA A 2 -4.54 -9.68 6.50
C ALA A 2 -3.69 -10.76 5.80
N ILE A 3 -2.36 -10.68 5.88
CA ILE A 3 -1.41 -11.66 5.32
C ILE A 3 -1.21 -12.87 6.25
N GLU A 4 -1.57 -12.77 7.54
CA GLU A 4 -1.54 -13.90 8.49
C GLU A 4 -2.62 -14.97 8.21
N LEU A 5 -3.45 -14.77 7.19
CA LEU A 5 -4.53 -15.69 6.80
C LEU A 5 -4.14 -16.62 5.64
N ILE A 6 -2.88 -16.64 5.22
CA ILE A 6 -2.40 -17.54 4.17
C ILE A 6 -1.71 -18.73 4.85
N PRO A 7 -2.28 -19.95 4.78
CA PRO A 7 -1.62 -21.17 5.25
C PRO A 7 -0.22 -21.31 4.64
N GLU A 8 0.78 -21.69 5.44
CA GLU A 8 2.20 -21.83 5.03
C GLU A 8 2.39 -22.84 3.88
N ASP A 9 1.42 -23.72 3.67
CA ASP A 9 1.31 -24.73 2.63
C ASP A 9 0.90 -24.17 1.25
N ILE A 10 0.66 -22.87 1.12
CA ILE A 10 0.31 -22.17 -0.14
C ILE A 10 1.49 -21.32 -0.64
N LEU A 11 2.70 -21.86 -0.63
CA LEU A 11 3.84 -21.21 -1.27
C LEU A 11 3.80 -21.40 -2.80
N PRO A 12 4.13 -20.36 -3.59
CA PRO A 12 4.00 -20.38 -5.04
C PRO A 12 4.94 -21.40 -5.70
N ASN A 13 4.42 -22.19 -6.63
CA ASN A 13 5.25 -22.90 -7.60
C ASN A 13 5.99 -21.86 -8.44
N VAL A 14 7.32 -21.87 -8.38
CA VAL A 14 8.18 -21.00 -9.21
C VAL A 14 8.14 -21.53 -10.63
N ASP A 15 7.56 -20.78 -11.56
CA ASP A 15 7.69 -21.12 -12.98
C ASP A 15 9.09 -20.78 -13.50
N ARG A 16 9.44 -21.30 -14.69
CA ARG A 16 10.77 -21.11 -15.31
C ARG A 16 11.09 -19.65 -15.68
N THR A 17 10.18 -18.71 -15.43
CA THR A 17 10.35 -17.26 -15.68
C THR A 17 10.54 -16.44 -14.40
N GLY A 18 10.55 -17.08 -13.23
CA GLY A 18 10.73 -16.39 -11.94
C GLY A 18 9.47 -15.68 -11.44
N ASN A 19 8.31 -15.95 -12.05
CA ASN A 19 7.05 -15.34 -11.66
C ASN A 19 6.31 -16.24 -10.66
N HIS A 20 5.97 -15.68 -9.50
CA HIS A 20 5.13 -16.32 -8.50
C HIS A 20 3.66 -16.22 -8.92
N HIS A 21 3.17 -17.21 -9.65
CA HIS A 21 1.75 -17.36 -9.91
C HIS A 21 1.11 -18.21 -8.80
N LEU A 22 0.25 -17.61 -7.97
CA LEU A 22 -0.66 -18.39 -7.15
C LEU A 22 -1.51 -19.26 -8.09
N VAL A 23 -1.40 -20.58 -7.90
CA VAL A 23 -1.92 -21.61 -8.82
C VAL A 23 -3.46 -21.69 -8.76
N GLU A 24 -4.11 -21.09 -7.76
CA GLU A 24 -5.57 -21.05 -7.63
C GLU A 24 -6.13 -19.64 -7.79
N LYS A 25 -6.91 -19.44 -8.86
CA LYS A 25 -7.56 -18.16 -9.21
C LYS A 25 -8.39 -17.58 -8.06
N ASP A 26 -9.10 -18.42 -7.32
CA ASP A 26 -9.96 -18.00 -6.21
C ASP A 26 -9.20 -17.38 -5.03
N ILE A 27 -7.94 -17.79 -4.83
CA ILE A 27 -7.06 -17.24 -3.80
C ILE A 27 -6.49 -15.90 -4.30
N ALA A 28 -6.02 -15.87 -5.55
CA ALA A 28 -5.49 -14.65 -6.16
C ALA A 28 -6.51 -13.50 -6.18
N ASP A 29 -7.77 -13.80 -6.49
CA ASP A 29 -8.86 -12.82 -6.53
C ASP A 29 -9.21 -12.26 -5.14
N LYS A 30 -8.90 -12.98 -4.06
CA LYS A 30 -9.07 -12.50 -2.67
C LYS A 30 -7.86 -11.72 -2.16
N ILE A 31 -6.65 -12.15 -2.51
CA ILE A 31 -5.40 -11.53 -2.03
C ILE A 31 -5.11 -10.21 -2.76
N ARG A 32 -5.35 -10.15 -4.07
CA ARG A 32 -5.00 -8.97 -4.88
C ARG A 32 -5.66 -7.68 -4.35
N PRO A 33 -6.96 -7.63 -4.01
CA PRO A 33 -7.57 -6.43 -3.45
C PRO A 33 -6.92 -5.98 -2.13
N LEU A 34 -6.52 -6.92 -1.27
CA LEU A 34 -5.86 -6.64 0.00
C LEU A 34 -4.45 -6.08 -0.20
N MET A 35 -3.70 -6.66 -1.14
CA MET A 35 -2.39 -6.15 -1.55
C MET A 35 -2.52 -4.71 -2.09
N ILE A 36 -3.44 -4.49 -3.04
CA ILE A 36 -3.70 -3.16 -3.62
C ILE A 36 -4.09 -2.16 -2.52
N ALA A 37 -5.01 -2.54 -1.62
CA ALA A 37 -5.40 -1.67 -0.50
C ALA A 37 -4.20 -1.31 0.37
N SER A 38 -3.34 -2.28 0.70
CA SER A 38 -2.13 -2.05 1.50
C SER A 38 -1.18 -1.06 0.83
N ILE A 39 -0.94 -1.20 -0.48
CA ILE A 39 -0.12 -0.27 -1.28
C ILE A 39 -0.72 1.14 -1.27
N ILE A 40 -2.04 1.25 -1.45
CA ILE A 40 -2.74 2.54 -1.45
C ILE A 40 -2.58 3.23 -0.10
N PHE A 41 -2.88 2.53 1.00
CA PHE A 41 -2.82 3.13 2.35
C PHE A 41 -1.38 3.47 2.74
N TYR A 42 -0.42 2.60 2.44
CA TYR A 42 0.99 2.87 2.66
C TYR A 42 1.43 4.12 1.89
N GLY A 43 1.26 4.15 0.57
CA GLY A 43 1.71 5.29 -0.22
C GLY A 43 0.96 6.57 0.14
N LYS A 44 -0.32 6.49 0.53
CA LYS A 44 -1.07 7.63 1.06
C LYS A 44 -0.40 8.26 2.28
N ALA A 45 0.31 7.49 3.12
CA ALA A 45 1.04 8.04 4.26
C ALA A 45 2.26 8.88 3.83
N PHE A 46 2.91 8.54 2.71
CA PHE A 46 4.14 9.17 2.22
C PHE A 46 3.92 10.20 1.09
N THR A 47 2.72 10.27 0.50
CA THR A 47 2.37 11.28 -0.50
C THR A 47 1.67 12.50 0.10
N THR A 48 2.06 13.69 -0.34
CA THR A 48 1.36 14.95 -0.07
C THR A 48 -0.06 14.92 -0.65
N ALA A 49 -1.01 15.55 0.04
CA ALA A 49 -2.39 15.73 -0.44
C ALA A 49 -2.93 17.07 0.09
N ASP A 50 -3.68 17.81 -0.73
CA ASP A 50 -4.10 19.19 -0.41
C ASP A 50 -4.87 19.32 0.93
N GLY A 51 -5.65 18.30 1.29
CA GLY A 51 -6.39 18.28 2.56
C GLY A 51 -5.58 17.85 3.79
N ARG A 52 -4.34 17.37 3.63
CA ARG A 52 -3.49 16.86 4.72
C ARG A 52 -2.19 17.65 4.80
N LYS A 53 -1.99 18.33 5.93
CA LYS A 53 -0.79 19.13 6.20
C LYS A 53 0.43 18.32 6.65
N LEU A 54 0.30 17.00 6.76
CA LEU A 54 1.32 16.10 7.30
C LEU A 54 1.44 14.87 6.40
N LYS A 55 2.69 14.45 6.19
CA LYS A 55 3.06 13.19 5.54
C LYS A 55 4.22 12.56 6.31
N ALA A 56 4.39 11.26 6.14
CA ALA A 56 5.63 10.59 6.51
C ALA A 56 6.72 10.94 5.49
N GLU A 57 7.96 11.02 5.97
CA GLU A 57 9.12 11.25 5.12
C GLU A 57 9.92 9.96 4.98
N LYS A 58 10.48 9.71 3.79
CA LYS A 58 11.28 8.53 3.51
C LYS A 58 12.46 8.38 4.46
N ASN A 59 13.10 9.50 4.84
CA ASN A 59 14.24 9.53 5.76
C ASN A 59 13.88 9.17 7.22
N TRP A 60 12.61 8.88 7.51
CA TRP A 60 12.23 8.30 8.79
C TRP A 60 12.48 6.79 8.84
N LEU A 61 12.57 6.13 7.68
CA LEU A 61 12.85 4.70 7.56
C LEU A 61 14.35 4.44 7.76
N SER A 62 14.68 3.23 8.22
CA SER A 62 16.08 2.78 8.28
C SER A 62 16.55 2.45 6.86
N ASP A 63 17.86 2.50 6.62
CA ASP A 63 18.44 2.31 5.29
C ASP A 63 18.02 0.97 4.64
N GLU A 64 17.89 -0.09 5.45
CA GLU A 64 17.45 -1.42 4.99
C GLU A 64 16.02 -1.43 4.38
N TYR A 65 15.17 -0.49 4.81
CA TYR A 65 13.77 -0.37 4.37
C TYR A 65 13.58 0.62 3.22
N THR A 66 14.65 1.31 2.80
CA THR A 66 14.59 2.33 1.74
C THR A 66 14.24 1.71 0.38
N SER A 67 14.88 0.58 0.04
CA SER A 67 14.62 -0.10 -1.24
C SER A 67 13.19 -0.62 -1.34
N MET A 68 12.67 -1.17 -0.24
CA MET A 68 11.29 -1.66 -0.17
C MET A 68 10.28 -0.51 -0.26
N HIS A 69 10.56 0.63 0.37
CA HIS A 69 9.76 1.84 0.20
C HIS A 69 9.67 2.25 -1.27
N ASP A 70 10.81 2.35 -1.95
CA ASP A 70 10.86 2.75 -3.36
C ASP A 70 10.09 1.78 -4.24
N TYR A 71 10.23 0.48 -4.01
CA TYR A 71 9.47 -0.55 -4.70
C TYR A 71 7.94 -0.38 -4.50
N ILE A 72 7.46 -0.22 -3.26
CA ILE A 72 6.02 -0.07 -2.99
C ILE A 72 5.48 1.23 -3.61
N MET A 73 6.26 2.30 -3.58
CA MET A 73 5.89 3.57 -4.20
C MET A 73 5.86 3.49 -5.72
N ASP A 74 6.78 2.75 -6.34
CA ASP A 74 6.78 2.48 -7.77
C ASP A 74 5.55 1.67 -8.19
N VAL A 75 5.29 0.56 -7.49
CA VAL A 75 4.10 -0.28 -7.70
C VAL A 75 2.82 0.54 -7.53
N ARG A 76 2.73 1.43 -6.53
CA ARG A 76 1.58 2.32 -6.40
C ARG A 76 1.38 3.17 -7.66
N ASN A 77 2.46 3.79 -8.14
CA ASN A 77 2.38 4.75 -9.23
C ASN A 77 2.09 4.06 -10.56
N ASN A 78 2.77 2.94 -10.83
CA ASN A 78 2.81 2.30 -12.15
C ASN A 78 1.88 1.08 -12.29
N PHE A 79 1.44 0.47 -11.19
CA PHE A 79 0.48 -0.63 -11.24
C PHE A 79 -0.90 -0.20 -10.73
N VAL A 80 -0.97 0.45 -9.56
CA VAL A 80 -2.26 0.80 -8.94
C VAL A 80 -2.89 2.05 -9.57
N ALA A 81 -2.10 3.10 -9.82
CA ALA A 81 -2.62 4.39 -10.29
C ALA A 81 -2.64 4.50 -11.82
N HIS A 82 -1.62 3.99 -12.51
CA HIS A 82 -1.46 4.13 -13.95
C HIS A 82 -1.08 2.78 -14.57
N GLY A 83 -2.06 1.91 -14.86
CA GLY A 83 -1.77 0.65 -15.56
C GLY A 83 -1.10 0.90 -16.92
N GLY A 84 0.06 0.29 -17.15
CA GLY A 84 0.73 0.31 -18.46
C GLY A 84 2.24 0.64 -18.48
N VAL A 85 2.88 0.89 -17.33
CA VAL A 85 4.34 1.09 -17.25
C VAL A 85 4.96 -0.01 -16.37
N GLY A 86 5.93 -0.75 -16.91
CA GLY A 86 6.60 -1.87 -16.23
C GLY A 86 5.95 -3.23 -16.45
N ASP A 87 6.63 -4.31 -16.03
CA ASP A 87 6.21 -5.71 -16.24
C ASP A 87 5.11 -6.18 -15.26
N TYR A 88 4.35 -5.24 -14.67
CA TYR A 88 3.31 -5.52 -13.67
C TYR A 88 1.99 -6.02 -14.28
N GLU A 89 1.75 -5.66 -15.56
CA GLU A 89 0.60 -6.09 -16.33
C GLU A 89 1.02 -6.53 -17.72
N LYS A 90 0.54 -7.70 -18.15
CA LYS A 90 0.64 -8.18 -19.52
C LYS A 90 -0.76 -8.32 -20.10
N SER A 91 -1.00 -7.78 -21.28
CA SER A 91 -2.22 -8.05 -22.04
C SER A 91 -1.83 -8.55 -23.42
N GLU A 92 -2.31 -9.72 -23.81
CA GLU A 92 -2.17 -10.23 -25.17
C GLU A 92 -3.56 -10.40 -25.79
N THR A 93 -3.73 -9.89 -27.00
CA THR A 93 -4.95 -10.13 -27.77
C THR A 93 -4.77 -11.41 -28.58
N VAL A 94 -5.68 -12.35 -28.40
CA VAL A 94 -5.73 -13.60 -29.15
C VAL A 94 -7.08 -13.70 -29.88
N ILE A 95 -7.07 -14.26 -31.08
CA ILE A 95 -8.31 -14.54 -31.82
C ILE A 95 -8.58 -16.04 -31.69
N LEU A 96 -9.66 -16.39 -30.99
CA LEU A 96 -10.13 -17.76 -30.91
C LEU A 96 -10.91 -18.08 -32.18
N LEU A 97 -10.53 -19.17 -32.85
CA LEU A 97 -11.22 -19.68 -34.02
C LEU A 97 -12.15 -20.81 -33.57
N VAL A 98 -13.43 -20.50 -33.38
CA VAL A 98 -14.42 -21.45 -32.86
C VAL A 98 -15.21 -22.03 -34.04
N PRO A 99 -15.06 -23.33 -34.37
CA PRO A 99 -15.84 -23.94 -35.44
C PRO A 99 -17.31 -24.04 -35.02
N LYS A 100 -18.20 -23.39 -35.77
CA LYS A 100 -19.65 -23.51 -35.56
C LYS A 100 -20.22 -24.71 -36.32
N ASN A 101 -19.67 -25.00 -37.50
CA ASN A 101 -19.93 -26.20 -38.30
C ASN A 101 -18.77 -26.41 -39.30
N LYS A 102 -18.87 -27.42 -40.19
CA LYS A 102 -17.82 -27.78 -41.15
C LYS A 102 -17.44 -26.68 -42.16
N LYS A 103 -18.24 -25.62 -42.30
CA LYS A 103 -18.01 -24.54 -43.28
C LYS A 103 -17.96 -23.14 -42.66
N GLU A 104 -18.17 -23.03 -41.35
CA GLU A 104 -18.34 -21.75 -40.66
C GLU A 104 -17.48 -21.70 -39.40
N ILE A 105 -16.58 -20.71 -39.35
CA ILE A 105 -15.73 -20.39 -38.20
C ILE A 105 -16.20 -19.06 -37.62
N ILE A 106 -16.40 -19.02 -36.30
CA ILE A 106 -16.59 -17.79 -35.55
C ILE A 106 -15.22 -17.29 -35.12
N TYR A 107 -14.91 -16.04 -35.44
CA TYR A 107 -13.72 -15.34 -34.96
C TYR A 107 -14.09 -14.61 -33.68
N PHE A 108 -13.54 -15.04 -32.55
CA PHE A 108 -13.79 -14.43 -31.26
C PHE A 108 -12.52 -13.76 -30.74
N PRO A 109 -12.37 -12.44 -30.88
CA PRO A 109 -11.26 -11.74 -30.27
C PRO A 109 -11.43 -11.77 -28.75
N THR A 110 -10.39 -12.18 -28.03
CA THR A 110 -10.34 -12.13 -26.57
C THR A 110 -8.97 -11.64 -26.12
N ASN A 111 -8.91 -11.15 -24.89
CA ASN A 111 -7.66 -10.70 -24.29
C ASN A 111 -7.30 -11.63 -23.15
N THR A 112 -6.08 -12.16 -23.17
CA THR A 112 -5.46 -12.75 -21.99
C THR A 112 -4.79 -11.63 -21.20
N ARG A 113 -4.98 -11.64 -19.88
CA ARG A 113 -4.39 -10.64 -18.97
C ARG A 113 -3.62 -11.37 -17.87
N GLY A 114 -2.35 -11.01 -17.71
CA GLY A 114 -1.55 -11.33 -16.54
C GLY A 114 -1.42 -10.07 -15.69
N GLN A 115 -1.71 -10.17 -14.39
CA GLN A 115 -1.56 -9.08 -13.44
C GLN A 115 -0.83 -9.59 -12.20
N MET A 116 -0.11 -8.69 -11.54
CA MET A 116 0.48 -8.96 -10.24
C MET A 116 -0.60 -9.28 -9.19
N ASN A 117 -0.40 -10.39 -8.47
CA ASN A 117 -1.31 -10.87 -7.42
C ASN A 117 -0.72 -10.74 -6.01
N MET A 118 0.60 -10.63 -5.91
CA MET A 118 1.36 -10.52 -4.66
C MET A 118 2.64 -9.72 -4.91
N PHE A 119 3.27 -9.21 -3.84
CA PHE A 119 4.56 -8.53 -3.93
C PHE A 119 5.66 -9.48 -4.44
N LEU A 120 6.50 -8.96 -5.33
CA LEU A 120 7.73 -9.61 -5.76
C LEU A 120 8.81 -9.21 -4.75
N SER A 121 9.12 -10.08 -3.79
CA SER A 121 10.40 -9.96 -3.09
C SER A 121 11.28 -11.10 -3.55
N ALA A 122 12.56 -10.79 -3.81
CA ALA A 122 13.56 -11.79 -4.20
C ALA A 122 13.68 -12.93 -3.17
N ASP A 123 13.20 -12.69 -1.95
CA ASP A 123 13.35 -13.53 -0.76
C ASP A 123 12.00 -13.99 -0.16
N GLY A 124 10.89 -13.91 -0.91
CA GLY A 124 9.61 -14.54 -0.52
C GLY A 124 8.69 -13.75 0.44
N GLY A 125 8.40 -12.48 0.19
CA GLY A 125 7.29 -11.71 0.78
C GLY A 125 7.42 -11.31 2.26
N ALA A 126 8.25 -12.01 3.05
CA ALA A 126 8.49 -11.75 4.47
C ALA A 126 9.11 -10.35 4.76
N ASP A 127 9.66 -9.71 3.74
CA ASP A 127 10.28 -8.38 3.82
C ASP A 127 9.24 -7.23 3.88
N VAL A 128 8.11 -7.38 3.18
CA VAL A 128 7.07 -6.32 3.09
C VAL A 128 6.34 -6.12 4.41
N LEU A 129 6.06 -7.20 5.13
CA LEU A 129 5.41 -7.11 6.45
C LEU A 129 6.31 -6.41 7.46
N LYS A 130 7.57 -6.83 7.53
CA LYS A 130 8.58 -6.18 8.38
C LYS A 130 8.71 -4.70 8.05
N HIS A 131 8.65 -4.36 6.77
CA HIS A 131 8.65 -2.97 6.31
C HIS A 131 7.43 -2.18 6.82
N PHE A 132 6.23 -2.76 6.76
CA PHE A 132 5.04 -2.13 7.33
C PHE A 132 5.11 -2.00 8.86
N ASP A 133 5.57 -3.05 9.55
CA ASP A 133 5.76 -3.01 11.00
C ASP A 133 6.76 -1.92 11.41
N HIS A 134 7.86 -1.78 10.66
CA HIS A 134 8.83 -0.70 10.86
C HIS A 134 8.23 0.68 10.61
N ALA A 135 7.49 0.87 9.52
CA ALA A 135 6.84 2.15 9.26
C ALA A 135 5.82 2.52 10.36
N ILE A 136 5.08 1.53 10.89
CA ILE A 136 4.14 1.72 11.99
C ILE A 136 4.88 2.06 13.29
N SER A 137 5.97 1.35 13.62
CA SER A 137 6.73 1.58 14.84
C SER A 137 7.27 3.01 14.90
N ILE A 138 7.81 3.53 13.79
CA ILE A 138 8.31 4.91 13.72
C ILE A 138 7.21 5.94 13.98
N VAL A 139 6.01 5.72 13.44
CA VAL A 139 4.87 6.62 13.67
C VAL A 139 4.46 6.58 15.14
N ASN A 140 4.43 5.39 15.74
CA ASN A 140 4.13 5.21 17.17
C ASN A 140 5.17 5.91 18.05
N ASP A 141 6.45 5.75 17.75
CA ASP A 141 7.53 6.40 18.51
C ASP A 141 7.43 7.92 18.46
N LYS A 142 7.14 8.48 17.27
CA LYS A 142 6.90 9.93 17.12
C LYS A 142 5.68 10.39 17.88
N TYR A 143 4.60 9.62 17.86
CA TYR A 143 3.39 9.91 18.63
C TYR A 143 3.69 9.92 20.13
N HIS A 144 4.37 8.88 20.64
CA HIS A 144 4.74 8.77 22.04
C HIS A 144 5.73 9.85 22.49
N ALA A 145 6.64 10.29 21.62
CA ALA A 145 7.53 11.41 21.90
C ALA A 145 6.80 12.76 21.93
N LEU A 146 5.78 12.94 21.08
CA LEU A 146 4.99 14.16 20.98
C LEU A 146 3.99 14.30 22.13
N PHE A 147 3.35 13.20 22.54
CA PHE A 147 2.23 13.21 23.47
C PHE A 147 2.53 13.90 24.82
N PRO A 148 3.64 13.63 25.53
CA PRO A 148 3.97 14.32 26.77
C PRO A 148 4.15 15.83 26.57
N ARG A 149 4.70 16.26 25.43
CA ARG A 149 4.88 17.69 25.11
C ARG A 149 3.52 18.38 24.94
N LEU A 150 2.55 17.71 24.30
CA LEU A 150 1.18 18.20 24.18
C LEU A 150 0.51 18.32 25.55
N VAL A 151 0.72 17.36 26.44
CA VAL A 151 0.20 17.40 27.82
C VAL A 151 0.75 18.59 28.60
N GLU A 152 2.05 18.87 28.49
CA GLU A 152 2.64 20.04 29.16
C GLU A 152 2.11 21.37 28.59
N ILE A 153 1.91 21.46 27.27
CA ILE A 153 1.24 22.62 26.66
C ILE A 153 -0.19 22.76 27.21
N ALA A 154 -0.94 21.66 27.29
CA ALA A 154 -2.30 21.67 27.83
C ALA A 154 -2.34 22.16 29.28
N LYS A 155 -1.39 21.73 30.12
CA LYS A 155 -1.25 22.16 31.52
C LYS A 155 -0.80 23.62 31.67
N SER A 156 -0.15 24.21 30.67
CA SER A 156 0.33 25.60 30.72
C SER A 156 -0.79 26.65 30.70
N ARG A 157 -2.04 26.24 30.46
CA ARG A 157 -3.23 27.10 30.40
C ARG A 157 -4.33 26.57 31.33
N SER A 158 -5.19 27.49 31.78
CA SER A 158 -6.31 27.14 32.66
C SER A 158 -7.43 26.42 31.91
N LEU A 159 -8.26 25.68 32.65
CA LEU A 159 -9.47 25.06 32.10
C LEU A 159 -10.39 26.08 31.42
N VAL A 160 -10.54 27.28 32.02
CA VAL A 160 -11.37 28.37 31.46
C VAL A 160 -10.87 28.79 30.08
N PHE A 161 -9.55 28.91 29.89
CA PHE A 161 -8.97 29.22 28.59
C PHE A 161 -9.39 28.20 27.52
N TRP A 162 -9.25 26.91 27.83
CA TRP A 162 -9.59 25.84 26.88
C TRP A 162 -11.08 25.78 26.57
N MET A 163 -11.95 26.01 27.56
CA MET A 163 -13.40 26.09 27.35
C MET A 163 -13.78 27.25 26.41
N SER A 164 -13.23 28.45 26.64
CA SER A 164 -13.47 29.60 25.76
C SER A 164 -12.96 29.36 24.34
N ALA A 165 -11.78 28.75 24.19
CA ALA A 165 -11.21 28.48 22.89
C ALA A 165 -12.00 27.41 22.11
N ALA A 166 -12.53 26.38 22.78
CA ALA A 166 -13.42 25.40 22.16
C ALA A 166 -14.74 26.03 21.66
N GLN A 167 -15.28 27.01 22.38
CA GLN A 167 -16.50 27.74 21.99
C GLN A 167 -16.29 28.64 20.76
N ALA A 168 -15.07 29.11 20.52
CA ALA A 168 -14.76 29.95 19.36
C ALA A 168 -14.87 29.19 18.02
N GLY A 169 -14.85 27.84 18.05
CA GLY A 169 -14.99 27.02 16.83
C GLY A 169 -13.77 27.04 15.91
N GLU A 170 -12.66 27.66 16.33
CA GLU A 170 -11.42 27.76 15.57
C GLU A 170 -10.33 26.85 16.16
N ALA A 171 -9.52 26.25 15.27
CA ALA A 171 -8.41 25.41 15.68
C ALA A 171 -7.28 26.25 16.32
N ILE A 172 -6.87 25.87 17.53
CA ILE A 172 -5.81 26.57 18.27
C ILE A 172 -4.44 26.15 17.75
N GLN A 173 -3.60 27.12 17.40
CA GLN A 173 -2.19 26.89 17.03
C GLN A 173 -1.34 26.67 18.28
N ILE A 174 -1.19 25.40 18.67
CA ILE A 174 -0.46 24.99 19.89
C ILE A 174 1.03 25.34 19.87
N ASP A 175 1.62 25.52 18.68
CA ASP A 175 3.02 25.91 18.52
C ASP A 175 3.32 27.31 19.11
N ASN A 176 2.31 28.18 19.19
CA ASN A 176 2.44 29.51 19.79
C ASN A 176 2.66 29.48 21.31
N PHE A 177 2.49 28.32 21.94
CA PHE A 177 2.71 28.13 23.38
C PHE A 177 4.08 27.53 23.70
N LYS A 178 4.88 27.19 22.68
CA LYS A 178 6.28 26.79 22.87
C LYS A 178 7.05 28.01 23.38
N LYS A 179 7.64 27.90 24.56
CA LYS A 179 8.64 28.85 25.06
C LYS A 179 9.98 28.61 24.37
#